data_AF-A0A838VLE4-F1
#
_entry.id   AF-A0A838VLE4-F1
#
_cell.length_a   1.000
_cell.length_b   1.000
_cell.length_c   1.000
_cell.angle_alpha   90.00
_cell.angle_beta   90.00
_cell.angle_gamma   90.00
#
_symmetry.space_group_name_H-M   'P 1'
#
loop_
_entity.id
_entity.type
_entity.pdbx_description
1 polymer ?
#
loop_
_entity_poly.entity_id
_entity_poly.type
_entity_poly.pdbx_seq_one_letter_code
_entity_poly.pdbx_strand_id
1 'polypeptide(L)'
;MKFDKLQEFRQAAYEHLGKAHDATFELTDAILTTRNAYSLADLSLSPFFRRKWPSIYEALQDSRPKRQKLMQLYIKQMPTQGRPLLAGDHTAWSRPDAVKT
;
A
#
# COMPACT_ATOMS: atom_id res chain seq x y z
N MET A 1 2.55 -19.59 15.48
CA MET A 1 3.43 -18.56 16.08
C MET A 1 3.97 -17.50 15.10
N LYS A 2 4.56 -17.86 13.93
CA LYS A 2 4.97 -16.84 12.92
C LYS A 2 3.80 -16.31 12.08
N PHE A 3 2.88 -17.20 11.69
CA PHE A 3 1.68 -16.84 10.92
C PHE A 3 0.75 -15.93 11.72
N ASP A 4 0.55 -16.20 13.02
CA ASP A 4 -0.29 -15.38 13.91
C ASP A 4 0.18 -13.92 13.95
N LYS A 5 1.50 -13.69 14.09
CA LYS A 5 2.09 -12.33 14.07
C LYS A 5 1.86 -11.62 12.73
N LEU A 6 1.97 -12.34 11.62
CA LEU A 6 1.71 -11.77 10.30
C LEU A 6 0.23 -11.45 10.09
N GLN A 7 -0.66 -12.31 10.60
CA GLN A 7 -2.10 -12.10 10.56
C GLN A 7 -2.49 -10.88 11.40
N GLU A 8 -1.97 -10.77 12.62
CA GLU A 8 -2.19 -9.61 13.51
C GLU A 8 -1.70 -8.31 12.85
N PHE A 9 -0.51 -8.32 12.25
CA PHE A 9 0.02 -7.18 11.53
C PHE A 9 -0.87 -6.78 10.36
N ARG A 10 -1.29 -7.75 9.54
CA ARG A 10 -2.17 -7.51 8.38
C ARG A 10 -3.52 -6.94 8.81
N GLN A 11 -4.10 -7.48 9.88
CA GLN A 11 -5.36 -7.00 10.45
C GLN A 11 -5.23 -5.55 10.95
N ALA A 12 -4.17 -5.25 11.69
CA ALA A 12 -3.93 -3.89 12.19
C ALA A 12 -3.69 -2.89 11.05
N ALA A 13 -2.99 -3.29 9.98
CA ALA A 13 -2.81 -2.45 8.80
C ALA A 13 -4.14 -2.19 8.08
N TYR A 14 -4.96 -3.23 7.91
CA TYR A 14 -6.26 -3.17 7.24
C TYR A 14 -7.22 -2.17 7.91
N GLU A 15 -7.28 -2.13 9.24
CA GLU A 15 -8.08 -1.16 10.02
C GLU A 15 -7.66 0.30 9.81
N HIS A 16 -6.48 0.53 9.23
CA HIS A 16 -5.94 1.87 8.98
C HIS A 16 -6.07 2.33 7.52
N LEU A 17 -6.70 1.55 6.63
CA LEU A 17 -6.82 1.89 5.21
C LEU A 17 -8.00 2.83 4.87
N GLY A 18 -9.00 2.96 5.76
CA GLY A 18 -10.13 3.87 5.58
C GLY A 18 -11.30 3.26 4.82
N LYS A 19 -12.07 4.09 4.09
CA LYS A 19 -13.39 3.71 3.52
C LYS A 19 -13.32 2.56 2.50
N ALA A 20 -12.27 2.49 1.69
CA ALA A 20 -12.09 1.47 0.65
C ALA A 20 -11.12 0.33 1.06
N HIS A 21 -10.96 0.08 2.36
CA HIS A 21 -9.95 -0.83 2.91
C HIS A 21 -9.85 -2.21 2.22
N ASP A 22 -10.97 -2.87 1.90
CA ASP A 22 -10.95 -4.14 1.16
C ASP A 22 -10.24 -4.04 -0.19
N ALA A 23 -10.68 -3.10 -1.03
CA ALA A 23 -10.15 -2.95 -2.37
C ALA A 23 -8.72 -2.41 -2.33
N THR A 24 -8.38 -1.54 -1.37
CA THR A 24 -7.01 -1.06 -1.15
C THR A 24 -6.09 -2.19 -0.70
N PHE A 25 -6.57 -3.11 0.14
CA PHE A 25 -5.78 -4.23 0.63
C PHE A 25 -5.48 -5.24 -0.49
N GLU A 26 -6.50 -5.61 -1.27
CA GLU A 26 -6.31 -6.43 -2.47
C GLU A 26 -5.39 -5.75 -3.50
N LEU A 27 -5.56 -4.43 -3.71
CA LEU A 27 -4.69 -3.65 -4.59
C LEU A 27 -3.23 -3.67 -4.12
N THR A 28 -2.99 -3.64 -2.81
CA THR A 28 -1.64 -3.74 -2.24
C THR A 28 -1.01 -5.10 -2.57
N ASP A 29 -1.75 -6.20 -2.35
CA ASP A 29 -1.26 -7.54 -2.68
C ASP A 29 -1.04 -7.69 -4.20
N ALA A 30 -1.92 -7.10 -5.03
CA ALA A 30 -1.76 -7.06 -6.48
C ALA A 30 -0.49 -6.32 -6.91
N ILE A 31 -0.20 -5.15 -6.33
CA ILE A 31 1.02 -4.37 -6.63
C ILE A 31 2.28 -5.15 -6.24
N LEU A 32 2.29 -5.76 -5.05
CA LEU A 32 3.46 -6.48 -4.53
C LEU A 32 3.79 -7.75 -5.35
N THR A 33 2.78 -8.33 -6.01
CA THR A 33 2.91 -9.57 -6.78
C THR A 33 2.99 -9.36 -8.29
N THR A 34 2.67 -8.16 -8.78
CA THR A 34 2.75 -7.81 -10.20
C THR A 34 4.12 -7.23 -10.51
N ARG A 35 4.96 -8.01 -11.23
CA ARG A 35 6.32 -7.58 -11.58
C ARG A 35 6.35 -6.29 -12.40
N ASN A 36 5.49 -6.20 -13.40
CA ASN A 36 5.37 -5.04 -14.30
C ASN A 36 3.88 -4.81 -14.59
N ALA A 37 3.41 -3.58 -14.37
CA ALA A 37 2.10 -3.12 -14.80
C ALA A 37 2.30 -1.95 -15.76
N TYR A 38 1.68 -2.01 -16.94
CA TYR A 38 1.72 -0.94 -17.94
C TYR A 38 0.59 0.06 -17.74
N SER A 39 -0.46 -0.35 -17.03
CA SER A 39 -1.56 0.52 -16.62
C SER A 39 -2.06 0.16 -15.21
N LEU A 40 -2.82 1.06 -14.58
CA LEU A 40 -3.52 0.74 -13.33
C LEU A 40 -4.55 -0.38 -13.52
N ALA A 41 -5.18 -0.44 -14.69
CA ALA A 41 -6.16 -1.48 -14.99
C ALA A 41 -5.51 -2.88 -15.04
N ASP A 42 -4.23 -2.99 -15.41
CA ASP A 42 -3.51 -4.27 -15.44
C ASP A 42 -3.49 -4.94 -14.06
N LEU A 43 -3.48 -4.15 -12.98
CA LEU A 43 -3.49 -4.68 -11.61
C LEU A 43 -4.79 -5.44 -11.28
N SER A 44 -5.87 -5.17 -12.02
CA SER A 44 -7.11 -5.94 -11.90
C SER A 44 -7.04 -7.36 -12.47
N LEU A 45 -6.00 -7.66 -13.26
CA LEU A 45 -5.74 -9.01 -13.79
C LEU A 45 -4.96 -9.88 -12.79
N SER A 46 -4.47 -9.30 -11.69
CA SER A 46 -3.78 -10.05 -10.65
C SER A 46 -4.74 -11.05 -9.98
N PRO A 47 -4.33 -12.31 -9.72
CA PRO A 47 -5.16 -13.26 -8.98
C PRO A 47 -5.44 -12.81 -7.54
N PHE A 48 -4.71 -11.80 -7.04
CA PHE A 48 -4.89 -11.23 -5.71
C PHE A 48 -5.87 -10.05 -5.68
N PHE A 49 -6.37 -9.61 -6.85
CA PHE A 49 -7.42 -8.61 -6.97
C PHE A 49 -8.71 -9.26 -7.47
N ARG A 50 -9.68 -9.44 -6.58
CA ARG A 50 -10.90 -10.23 -6.87
C ARG A 50 -12.04 -9.38 -7.42
N ARG A 51 -11.83 -8.07 -7.50
CA ARG A 51 -12.83 -7.07 -7.88
C ARG A 51 -12.67 -6.69 -9.35
N LYS A 52 -13.67 -5.98 -9.88
CA LYS A 52 -13.62 -5.48 -11.27
C LYS A 52 -12.65 -4.31 -11.37
N TRP A 53 -12.12 -4.10 -12.57
CA TRP A 53 -11.16 -3.04 -12.87
C TRP A 53 -11.56 -1.61 -12.40
N PRO A 54 -12.83 -1.17 -12.37
CA PRO A 54 -13.18 0.16 -11.86
C PRO A 54 -12.86 0.33 -10.39
N SER A 55 -12.91 -0.76 -9.61
CA SER A 55 -12.61 -0.74 -8.17
C SER A 55 -11.16 -0.40 -7.87
N ILE A 56 -10.23 -0.52 -8.84
CA ILE A 56 -8.86 -0.03 -8.68
C ILE A 56 -8.87 1.49 -8.49
N TYR A 57 -9.60 2.19 -9.36
CA TYR A 57 -9.68 3.65 -9.35
C TYR A 57 -10.47 4.15 -8.15
N GLU A 58 -11.60 3.50 -7.83
CA GLU A 58 -12.39 3.79 -6.63
C GLU A 58 -11.54 3.60 -5.36
N ALA A 59 -10.75 2.51 -5.27
CA ALA A 59 -9.89 2.28 -4.13
C ALA A 59 -8.86 3.40 -3.94
N LEU A 60 -8.25 3.91 -5.01
CA LEU A 60 -7.31 5.03 -4.92
C LEU A 60 -8.02 6.33 -4.55
N GLN A 61 -9.19 6.58 -5.12
CA GLN A 61 -9.98 7.79 -4.88
C GLN A 61 -10.54 7.85 -3.46
N ASP A 62 -11.01 6.73 -2.92
CA ASP A 62 -11.73 6.66 -1.65
C ASP A 62 -10.86 6.18 -0.49
N SER A 63 -9.70 5.59 -0.77
CA SER A 63 -8.74 5.28 0.28
C SER A 63 -8.28 6.59 0.93
N ARG A 64 -8.38 6.62 2.25
CA ARG A 64 -7.79 7.67 3.08
C ARG A 64 -7.02 6.99 4.19
N PRO A 65 -5.88 6.35 3.86
CA PRO A 65 -5.13 5.61 4.86
C PRO A 65 -4.68 6.54 5.97
N LYS A 66 -4.81 6.08 7.21
CA LYS A 66 -4.31 6.78 8.41
C LYS A 66 -2.77 6.67 8.42
N ARG A 67 -2.11 7.45 7.57
CA ARG A 67 -0.67 7.38 7.28
C ARG A 67 0.19 7.31 8.54
N GLN A 68 -0.08 8.16 9.53
CA GLN A 68 0.67 8.19 10.78
C GLN A 68 0.53 6.89 11.59
N LYS A 69 -0.67 6.28 11.62
CA LYS A 69 -0.92 5.02 12.32
C LYS A 69 -0.23 3.85 11.63
N LEU A 70 -0.29 3.80 10.30
CA LEU A 70 0.47 2.83 9.50
C LEU A 70 1.98 2.99 9.74
N MET A 71 2.49 4.22 9.80
CA MET A 71 3.91 4.46 10.05
C MET A 71 4.35 3.99 11.43
N GLN A 72 3.54 4.24 12.46
CA GLN A 72 3.78 3.69 13.80
C GLN A 72 3.78 2.16 13.78
N LEU A 73 2.88 1.53 13.02
CA LEU A 73 2.83 0.08 12.87
C LEU A 73 4.11 -0.47 12.22
N TYR A 74 4.65 0.19 11.19
CA TYR A 74 5.87 -0.25 10.50
C TYR A 74 7.12 -0.07 11.36
N ILE A 75 7.23 1.06 12.09
CA ILE A 75 8.34 1.31 13.01
C ILE A 75 8.42 0.22 14.09
N LYS A 76 7.28 -0.26 14.59
CA LYS A 76 7.25 -1.38 15.56
C LYS A 76 7.84 -2.69 15.02
N GLN A 77 7.90 -2.86 13.70
CA GLN A 77 8.50 -4.05 13.08
C GLN A 77 10.00 -3.87 12.77
N MET A 78 10.54 -2.65 12.92
CA MET A 78 11.96 -2.41 12.68
C MET A 78 12.80 -3.06 13.78
N PRO A 79 13.94 -3.69 13.43
CA PRO A 79 14.88 -4.21 14.43
C PRO A 79 15.34 -3.09 15.38
N THR A 80 15.33 -3.36 16.68
CA THR A 80 15.82 -2.43 17.70
C THR A 80 17.33 -2.53 17.92
N GLN A 81 17.99 -3.52 17.30
CA GLN A 81 19.41 -3.76 17.47
C GLN A 81 20.22 -2.96 16.45
N GLY A 82 20.85 -1.88 16.91
CA GLY A 82 21.77 -1.06 16.14
C GLY A 82 21.26 0.36 15.86
N ARG A 83 22.16 1.21 15.34
CA ARG A 83 21.83 2.57 14.91
C ARG A 83 21.22 2.50 13.51
N PRO A 84 19.98 2.96 13.28
CA PRO A 84 19.39 2.94 11.95
C PRO A 84 20.18 3.86 11.02
N LEU A 85 20.62 3.33 9.88
CA LEU A 85 21.18 4.12 8.78
C LEU A 85 20.04 4.46 7.82
N LEU A 86 19.75 5.75 7.65
CA LEU A 86 18.73 6.22 6.73
C LEU A 86 19.42 6.74 5.47
N ALA A 87 19.16 6.09 4.33
CA ALA A 87 19.57 6.59 3.02
C ALA A 87 18.40 7.37 2.42
N GLY A 88 18.61 8.66 2.18
CA GLY A 88 17.69 9.52 1.44
C GLY A 88 18.14 9.64 0.00
N ASP A 89 17.21 9.46 -0.94
CA ASP A 89 17.42 9.77 -2.35
C ASP A 89 16.39 10.81 -2.80
N HIS A 90 16.81 11.72 -3.66
CA HIS A 90 15.98 12.77 -4.26
C HIS A 90 15.80 12.50 -5.75
N THR A 91 15.24 11.33 -6.10
CA THR A 91 14.74 11.12 -7.46
C THR A 91 13.48 11.96 -7.67
N ALA A 92 13.61 13.04 -8.43
CA ALA A 92 12.48 13.87 -8.84
C ALA A 92 11.62 13.10 -9.84
N TRP A 93 10.37 12.80 -9.47
CA TRP A 93 9.39 12.28 -10.43
C TRP A 93 8.60 13.44 -11.02
N SER A 94 8.99 13.87 -12.22
CA SER A 94 8.29 14.96 -12.92
C SER A 94 6.81 14.63 -13.09
N ARG A 95 5.96 15.56 -12.69
CA ARG A 95 4.51 15.53 -12.93
C ARG A 95 4.17 16.69 -13.85
N PRO A 96 4.52 16.62 -15.16
CA PRO A 96 4.34 17.74 -16.08
C PRO A 96 2.88 18.20 -16.16
N ASP A 97 1.94 17.27 -15.97
CA ASP A 97 0.50 17.53 -16.03
C ASP A 97 -0.14 17.86 -14.66
N ALA A 98 0.65 17.95 -13.58
CA ALA A 98 0.11 18.34 -12.28
C ALA A 98 -0.22 19.83 -12.29
N VAL A 99 -1.50 20.17 -12.26
CA VAL A 99 -1.97 21.54 -12.11
C VAL A 99 -1.54 22.05 -10.73
N LYS A 100 -0.79 23.15 -10.68
CA LYS A 100 -0.53 23.87 -9.43
C LYS A 100 -1.89 24.34 -8.89
N THR A 101 -2.36 23.65 -7.85
CA THR A 101 -3.59 24.00 -7.14
C THR A 101 -3.29 25.07 -6.11
#